data_AF-A0A971SVP7-F1
#
_entry.id   AF-A0A971SVP7-F1
#
_cell.length_a   1.000
_cell.length_b   1.000
_cell.length_c   1.000
_cell.angle_alpha   90.00
_cell.angle_beta   90.00
_cell.angle_gamma   90.00
#
_symmetry.space_group_name_H-M   'P 1'
#
loop_
_entity.id
_entity.type
_entity.pdbx_description
1 polymer ?
#
loop_
_entity_poly.entity_id
_entity_poly.type
_entity_poly.pdbx_seq_one_letter_code
_entity_poly.pdbx_strand_id
1 'polypeptide(L)' 'MRIDWTEKVLLKLVGKGALAYALHPDGLLSVVDRKGQKHWFSAAGYQHLMPSQLKPPASSQTLRGQDDQS' A
#
# COMPACT_ATOMS: atom_id res chain seq x y z
N MET A 1 0.39 10.40 -18.36
CA MET A 1 1.09 9.12 -18.10
C MET A 1 0.89 8.76 -16.63
N ARG A 2 0.34 7.58 -16.33
CA ARG A 2 -0.10 7.15 -14.98
C ARG A 2 0.72 5.95 -14.47
N ILE A 3 1.96 5.85 -14.93
CA ILE A 3 2.90 4.77 -14.62
C ILE A 3 4.13 5.49 -14.09
N ASP A 4 4.47 5.35 -12.81
CA ASP A 4 5.83 5.67 -12.36
C ASP A 4 6.07 5.28 -10.89
N TRP A 5 5.08 5.42 -10.00
CA TRP A 5 5.32 5.16 -8.58
C TRP A 5 5.26 3.66 -8.25
N THR A 6 4.26 2.95 -8.78
CA THR A 6 4.06 1.52 -8.46
C THR A 6 5.23 0.68 -8.93
N GLU A 7 5.75 0.95 -10.13
CA GLU A 7 6.93 0.26 -10.65
C GLU A 7 8.19 0.53 -9.80
N LYS A 8 8.39 1.77 -9.34
CA LYS A 8 9.50 2.12 -8.43
C LYS A 8 9.38 1.41 -7.08
N VAL A 9 8.17 1.32 -6.52
CA VAL A 9 7.92 0.59 -5.28
C VAL A 9 8.22 -0.90 -5.47
N LEU A 10 7.69 -1.52 -6.53
CA LEU A 10 7.93 -2.94 -6.82
C LEU A 10 9.41 -3.25 -7.06
N LEU A 11 10.12 -2.38 -7.79
CA LEU A 11 11.56 -2.50 -8.01
C LEU A 11 12.34 -2.44 -6.69
N LYS A 12 11.91 -1.63 -5.72
CA LYS A 12 12.55 -1.54 -4.40
C LYS A 12 12.23 -2.74 -3.51
N LEU A 13 11.03 -3.30 -3.62
CA LEU A 13 10.59 -4.43 -2.79
C LEU A 13 11.14 -5.78 -3.25
N VAL A 14 11.07 -6.08 -4.56
CA VAL A 14 11.44 -7.40 -5.11
C VAL A 14 12.45 -7.32 -6.27
N GLY A 15 12.96 -6.14 -6.59
CA GLY A 15 13.89 -5.94 -7.72
C GLY A 15 13.21 -6.00 -9.08
N LYS A 16 14.01 -6.21 -10.15
CA LYS A 16 13.51 -6.39 -11.53
C LYS A 16 12.75 -7.72 -11.75
N GLY A 17 12.37 -8.39 -10.67
CA GLY A 17 11.80 -9.73 -10.68
C GLY A 17 10.29 -9.77 -10.42
N ALA A 18 9.59 -8.64 -10.30
CA ALA A 18 8.14 -8.66 -10.13
C ALA A 18 7.45 -9.15 -11.41
N LEU A 19 6.72 -10.26 -11.33
CA LEU A 19 5.90 -10.78 -12.43
C LEU A 19 4.46 -10.28 -12.34
N ALA A 20 3.93 -10.16 -11.13
CA ALA A 20 2.58 -9.69 -10.88
C ALA A 20 2.50 -9.00 -9.52
N TYR A 21 1.57 -8.07 -9.37
CA TYR A 21 1.24 -7.47 -8.08
C TYR A 21 -0.26 -7.21 -7.98
N ALA A 22 -0.76 -7.16 -6.75
CA ALA A 22 -2.12 -6.71 -6.45
C ALA A 22 -2.09 -5.86 -5.18
N LEU A 23 -2.68 -4.66 -5.27
CA LEU A 23 -2.94 -3.79 -4.14
C LEU A 23 -4.38 -4.05 -3.68
N HIS A 24 -4.51 -4.55 -2.46
CA HIS A 24 -5.79 -4.88 -1.85
C HIS A 24 -6.42 -3.62 -1.23
N PRO A 25 -7.75 -3.59 -1.03
CA PRO A 25 -8.47 -2.43 -0.49
C PRO A 25 -8.05 -2.02 0.93
N ASP A 26 -7.50 -2.96 1.69
CA ASP A 26 -6.94 -2.77 3.04
C ASP A 26 -5.52 -2.17 3.02
N GLY A 27 -4.95 -1.97 1.82
CA GLY A 27 -3.58 -1.48 1.62
C GLY A 27 -2.53 -2.58 1.69
N LEU A 28 -2.90 -3.86 1.73
CA LEU A 28 -1.94 -4.95 1.57
C LEU A 28 -1.45 -5.02 0.12
N LEU A 29 -0.15 -5.15 -0.07
CA LEU A 29 0.45 -5.34 -1.39
C LEU A 29 0.97 -6.78 -1.48
N SER A 30 0.40 -7.55 -2.40
CA SER A 30 0.90 -8.88 -2.76
C SER A 30 1.72 -8.79 -4.05
N VAL A 31 2.91 -9.41 -4.07
CA VAL A 31 3.81 -9.42 -5.23
C VAL A 31 4.27 -10.84 -5.51
N VAL A 32 4.23 -11.25 -6.77
CA VAL A 32 4.81 -12.51 -7.24
C VAL A 32 6.16 -12.23 -7.88
N ASP A 33 7.21 -12.87 -7.40
CA ASP A 33 8.55 -12.74 -8.00
C ASP A 33 8.79 -13.71 -9.16
N ARG A 34 9.93 -13.55 -9.85
CA ARG A 34 10.36 -14.37 -10.99
C ARG A 34 10.63 -15.84 -10.65
N LYS A 35 10.73 -16.19 -9.36
CA LYS A 35 10.83 -17.56 -8.87
C LYS A 35 9.45 -18.14 -8.54
N GLY A 36 8.37 -17.38 -8.78
CA GLY A 36 7.00 -17.75 -8.43
C GLY A 36 6.67 -17.58 -6.95
N GLN A 37 7.53 -16.94 -6.16
CA GLN A 37 7.30 -16.75 -4.72
C GLN A 37 6.37 -15.56 -4.49
N LYS A 38 5.43 -15.73 -3.57
CA LYS A 38 4.50 -14.67 -3.15
C LYS A 38 5.04 -13.94 -1.94
N HIS A 39 5.21 -12.64 -2.07
CA HIS A 39 5.61 -11.71 -1.03
C HIS A 39 4.41 -10.85 -0.64
N TRP A 40 4.28 -10.59 0.66
CA TRP A 40 3.20 -9.79 1.22
C TRP A 40 3.80 -8.60 1.98
N PHE A 41 3.36 -7.40 1.63
CA PHE A 41 3.83 -6.17 2.26
C PHE A 41 2.63 -5.41 2.82
N SER A 42 2.67 -5.11 4.11
CA SER A 42 1.69 -4.24 4.75
C SER A 42 1.82 -2.82 4.22
N ALA A 43 0.74 -2.02 4.32
CA ALA A 43 0.76 -0.62 3.91
C ALA A 43 1.93 0.15 4.56
N ALA A 44 2.18 -0.05 5.85
CA ALA A 44 3.31 0.56 6.56
C ALA A 44 4.67 0.12 5.98
N GLY A 45 4.78 -1.13 5.51
CA GLY A 45 6.02 -1.72 4.98
C GLY A 45 6.51 -1.09 3.67
N TYR A 46 5.64 -0.46 2.87
CA TYR A 46 6.03 0.20 1.62
C TYR A 46 5.62 1.69 1.55
N GLN A 47 4.91 2.21 2.55
CA GLN A 47 4.54 3.63 2.63
C GLN A 47 5.73 4.58 2.52
N HIS A 48 6.89 4.22 3.08
CA HIS A 48 8.12 5.02 2.99
C HIS A 48 8.72 5.07 1.57
N LEU A 49 8.27 4.20 0.67
CA LEU A 49 8.68 4.16 -0.73
C LEU A 49 7.71 4.94 -1.64
N MET A 50 6.54 5.33 -1.11
CA MET A 50 5.57 6.14 -1.84
C MET A 50 5.87 7.63 -1.66
N PRO A 51 5.86 8.44 -2.72
CA PRO A 51 5.92 9.89 -2.56
C PRO A 51 4.70 10.34 -1.74
N SER A 52 4.91 11.25 -0.77
CA SER A 52 3.95 11.70 0.27
C SER A 52 2.59 12.25 -0.21
N GLN A 53 2.30 12.18 -1.51
CA GLN A 53 1.09 12.63 -2.19
C GLN A 53 -0.02 11.55 -2.25
N LEU A 54 0.29 10.30 -1.89
CA LEU A 54 -0.68 9.21 -1.78
C LEU A 54 -0.86 8.80 -0.31
N LYS A 55 -1.06 9.79 0.56
CA LYS A 55 -1.62 9.50 1.89
C LYS A 55 -2.99 8.86 1.62
N PRO A 56 -3.25 7.61 2.05
CA PRO A 56 -4.61 7.08 1.98
C PRO A 56 -5.52 8.12 2.62
N PRO A 57 -6.72 8.42 2.05
CA PRO A 57 -7.65 9.29 2.74
C PRO A 57 -7.79 8.72 4.14
N ALA A 58 -7.44 9.54 5.14
CA ALA A 58 -7.53 9.15 6.54
C ALA A 58 -8.89 8.47 6.70
N SER A 59 -8.87 7.20 7.11
CA SER A 59 -10.06 6.46 7.45
C SER A 59 -10.98 7.44 8.17
N SER A 60 -12.16 7.67 7.59
CA SER A 60 -13.22 8.41 8.24
C SER A 60 -13.38 7.79 9.63
N GLN A 61 -12.80 8.42 10.64
CA GLN A 61 -13.21 8.25 12.01
C GLN A 61 -14.62 8.81 12.03
N THR A 62 -15.56 7.91 11.76
CA THR A 62 -16.98 8.11 11.96
C THR A 62 -17.18 8.70 13.34
N LEU A 63 -17.70 9.93 13.38
CA LEU A 63 -18.35 10.50 14.55
C LEU A 63 -19.35 9.50 15.13
N ARG A 64 -19.12 9.13 16.39
CA ARG A 64 -20.12 8.61 17.34
C ARG A 64 -19.48 8.91 18.71
N GLY A 65 -19.84 9.94 19.45
CA GLY A 65 -21.18 10.42 19.79
C GLY A 65 -21.36 10.16 21.29
N GLN A 66 -21.80 11.20 22.01
CA GLN A 66 -22.21 11.26 23.42
C GLN A 66 -21.08 11.41 24.44
N ASP A 67 -20.99 12.60 25.06
CA ASP A 67 -20.87 12.82 26.51
C ASP A 67 -21.37 14.25 26.80
N ASP A 68 -22.69 14.45 26.75
CA ASP A 68 -23.35 15.56 27.43
C ASP A 68 -23.72 15.06 28.83
N GLN A 69 -23.02 15.52 29.87
CA GLN A 69 -23.49 15.45 31.25
C GLN A 69 -23.06 16.70 32.01
N SER A 70 -24.03 17.61 32.14
CA SER A 70 -24.49 18.31 33.35
C SER A 70 -23.46 18.81 34.37
#